data_AF-F3B5D5-F1
#
_entry.id   AF-F3B5D5-F1
#
_cell.length_a   1.000
_cell.length_b   1.000
_cell.length_c   1.000
_cell.angle_alpha   90.00
_cell.angle_beta   90.00
_cell.angle_gamma   90.00
#
_symmetry.space_group_name_H-M   'P 1'
#
loop_
_entity.id
_entity.type
_entity.pdbx_description
1 polymer ?
#
loop_
_entity_poly.entity_id
_entity_poly.type
_entity_poly.pdbx_seq_one_letter_code
_entity_poly.pdbx_strand_id
1 'polypeptide(L)' 'MSKHKCPVCEQYEFESEGSFDYCDVCGWQDDMIQEVNPDEKYCANQMSLNEAREAYKKGEKIE' A
#
# COMPACT_ATOMS: atom_id res chain seq x y z
N MET A 1 -9.15 -10.72 -11.88
CA MET A 1 -8.03 -9.84 -11.54
C MET A 1 -8.45 -8.44 -11.95
N SER A 2 -8.89 -7.62 -10.99
CA SER A 2 -9.24 -6.23 -11.25
C SER A 2 -7.99 -5.39 -11.03
N LYS A 3 -7.70 -4.48 -11.95
CA LYS A 3 -6.67 -3.47 -11.73
C LYS A 3 -7.15 -2.48 -10.68
N HIS A 4 -6.26 -2.04 -9.81
CA HIS A 4 -6.57 -1.00 -8.82
C HIS A 4 -5.38 -0.11 -8.60
N LYS A 5 -5.64 1.10 -8.10
CA LYS A 5 -4.60 2.08 -7.82
C LYS A 5 -3.96 1.80 -6.46
N CYS A 6 -2.69 2.15 -6.33
CA CYS A 6 -2.00 2.13 -5.06
C CYS A 6 -2.79 2.93 -4.02
N PRO A 7 -3.21 2.31 -2.91
CA PRO A 7 -4.10 2.95 -1.92
C PRO A 7 -3.38 4.01 -1.06
N VAL A 8 -2.07 4.19 -1.27
CA VAL A 8 -1.23 5.17 -0.58
C VAL A 8 -0.99 6.42 -1.42
N CYS A 9 -0.38 6.26 -2.61
CA CYS A 9 0.04 7.40 -3.44
C CYS A 9 -0.89 7.70 -4.61
N GLU A 10 -1.77 6.76 -4.97
CA GLU A 10 -2.69 6.85 -6.11
C GLU A 10 -2.04 7.10 -7.49
N GLN A 11 -0.70 7.04 -7.59
CA GLN A 11 0.07 7.26 -8.82
C GLN A 11 0.41 5.97 -9.58
N TYR A 12 0.41 4.83 -8.90
CA TYR A 12 0.71 3.51 -9.47
C TYR A 12 -0.59 2.69 -9.62
N GLU A 13 -0.66 1.83 -10.63
CA GLU A 13 -1.78 0.91 -10.87
C GLU A 13 -1.25 -0.53 -10.83
N PHE A 14 -1.75 -1.33 -9.89
CA PHE A 14 -1.47 -2.76 -9.80
C PHE A 14 -2.30 -3.52 -10.86
N GLU A 15 -1.71 -4.55 -11.44
CA GLU A 15 -2.39 -5.36 -12.47
C GLU A 15 -3.50 -6.26 -11.89
N SER A 16 -3.41 -6.59 -10.61
CA SER A 16 -4.39 -7.40 -9.90
C SER A 16 -4.39 -7.10 -8.40
N GLU A 17 -5.57 -7.04 -7.79
CA GLU A 17 -5.73 -7.01 -6.32
C GLU A 17 -5.02 -8.21 -5.65
N GLY A 18 -4.25 -7.93 -4.59
CA GLY A 18 -3.49 -8.95 -3.86
C GLY A 18 -2.37 -9.59 -4.67
N SER A 19 -1.77 -8.81 -5.58
CA SER A 19 -0.60 -9.21 -6.37
C SER A 19 0.65 -9.46 -5.51
N PHE A 20 0.72 -8.85 -4.32
CA PHE A 20 1.95 -8.72 -3.53
C PHE A 20 3.08 -7.98 -4.26
N ASP A 21 2.75 -7.25 -5.34
CA ASP A 21 3.70 -6.39 -6.04
C ASP A 21 3.98 -5.12 -5.24
N TYR A 22 5.14 -4.51 -5.50
CA TYR A 22 5.52 -3.24 -4.89
C TYR A 22 5.09 -2.07 -5.79
N CYS A 23 4.58 -1.02 -5.18
CA CYS A 23 4.35 0.25 -5.84
C CYS A 23 5.69 0.93 -6.15
N ASP A 24 6.01 1.11 -7.43
CA ASP A 24 7.25 1.76 -7.88
C ASP A 24 7.38 3.25 -7.46
N VAL A 25 6.30 3.86 -6.97
CA VAL A 25 6.26 5.27 -6.57
C VAL A 25 6.54 5.45 -5.08
N CYS A 26 5.84 4.70 -4.22
CA CYS A 26 5.91 4.89 -2.77
C CYS A 26 6.46 3.67 -2.01
N GLY A 27 6.67 2.54 -2.69
CA GLY A 27 7.20 1.32 -2.08
C GLY A 27 6.18 0.47 -1.32
N TRP A 28 4.89 0.85 -1.29
CA TRP A 28 3.82 0.06 -0.66
C TRP A 28 3.68 -1.28 -1.37
N GLN A 29 3.65 -2.37 -0.61
CA GLN A 29 3.36 -3.71 -1.13
C GLN A 29 1.85 -3.96 -1.14
N ASP A 30 1.33 -4.41 -2.27
CA ASP A 30 -0.07 -4.71 -2.46
C ASP A 30 -0.53 -5.86 -1.53
N ASP A 31 -1.47 -5.56 -0.63
CA ASP A 31 -1.90 -6.49 0.41
C ASP A 31 -3.38 -6.30 0.73
N MET A 32 -4.18 -7.29 0.34
CA MET A 32 -5.63 -7.28 0.54
C MET A 32 -6.04 -7.18 2.02
N ILE A 33 -5.24 -7.72 2.95
CA ILE A 33 -5.58 -7.69 4.38
C ILE A 33 -5.50 -6.24 4.89
N GLN A 34 -4.42 -5.53 4.55
CA GLN A 34 -4.22 -4.13 4.91
C GLN A 34 -5.11 -3.18 4.11
N GLU A 35 -5.58 -3.56 2.92
CA GLU A 35 -6.61 -2.80 2.20
C GLU A 35 -8.00 -2.95 2.83
N VAL A 36 -8.37 -4.16 3.26
CA VAL A 36 -9.65 -4.43 3.94
C VAL A 36 -9.65 -3.89 5.37
N ASN A 37 -8.51 -3.98 6.07
CA ASN A 37 -8.31 -3.43 7.41
C ASN A 37 -7.13 -2.43 7.43
N PRO A 38 -7.39 -1.14 7.15
CA PRO A 38 -6.35 -0.12 7.01
C PRO A 38 -5.49 0.17 8.24
N ASP A 39 -5.87 -0.36 9.42
CA ASP A 39 -5.14 -0.24 10.67
C ASP A 39 -4.35 -1.50 11.03
N GLU A 40 -4.45 -2.57 10.23
CA GLU A 40 -3.68 -3.80 10.40
C GLU A 40 -2.20 -3.57 10.07
N LYS A 41 -1.32 -4.06 10.94
CA LYS A 41 0.14 -3.90 10.83
C LYS A 41 0.81 -5.26 10.68
N TYR A 42 2.09 -5.26 10.31
CA TYR A 42 2.92 -6.46 10.26
C TYR A 42 2.37 -7.56 9.34
N CYS A 43 1.69 -7.18 8.26
CA CYS A 43 1.28 -8.09 7.18
C CYS A 43 2.38 -8.06 6.10
N ALA A 44 2.05 -7.78 4.84
CA ALA A 44 3.07 -7.53 3.83
C ALA A 44 3.92 -6.29 4.16
N ASN A 45 3.31 -5.25 4.74
CA ASN A 45 3.97 -4.02 5.18
C ASN A 45 4.07 -3.97 6.71
N GLN A 46 5.14 -3.39 7.25
CA GLN A 46 5.29 -3.19 8.70
C GLN A 46 4.28 -2.16 9.20
N MET A 47 4.15 -1.04 8.48
CA MET A 47 3.18 0.01 8.72
C MET A 47 1.78 -0.45 8.32
N SER A 48 0.75 0.09 9.00
CA SER A 48 -0.60 -0.01 8.49
C SER A 48 -0.79 0.84 7.23
N LEU A 49 -1.86 0.59 6.47
CA LEU A 49 -2.19 1.40 5.30
C LEU A 49 -2.41 2.87 5.68
N ASN A 50 -3.02 3.14 6.83
CA ASN A 50 -3.18 4.50 7.34
C ASN A 50 -1.85 5.15 7.75
N GLU A 51 -0.94 4.40 8.37
CA GLU A 51 0.40 4.90 8.68
C GLU A 51 1.21 5.20 7.42
N ALA A 52 1.15 4.31 6.43
CA ALA A 52 1.81 4.50 5.14
C ALA A 52 1.28 5.74 4.40
N ARG A 53 -0.05 5.99 4.43
CA ARG A 53 -0.66 7.22 3.88
C ARG A 53 -0.13 8.48 4.57
N GLU A 54 -0.03 8.47 5.88
CA GLU A 54 0.48 9.62 6.64
C GLU A 54 1.98 9.83 6.43
N ALA A 55 2.77 8.75 6.40
CA ALA A 55 4.19 8.80 6.07
C ALA A 55 4.41 9.39 4.68
N TYR A 56 3.66 8.93 3.67
CA TYR A 56 3.74 9.45 2.30
C TYR A 56 3.41 10.94 2.23
N LYS A 57 2.35 11.40 2.92
CA LYS A 57 2.00 12.83 2.99
C LYS A 57 3.10 13.68 3.62
N LYS A 58 3.87 13.13 4.56
CA LYS A 58 5.00 13.80 5.22
C LYS A 58 6.30 13.69 4.43
N GLY A 59 6.33 12.92 3.33
CA GLY A 59 7.56 12.62 2.59
C GLY A 59 8.49 11.67 3.34
N GLU A 60 7.97 10.90 4.29
CA GLU A 60 8.70 9.88 5.03
C GLU A 60 8.71 8.56 4.24
N LYS A 61 9.69 7.70 4.57
CA LYS A 61 9.79 6.37 3.97
C LYS A 61 8.69 5.45 4.52
N ILE A 62 8.07 4.66 3.65
CA ILE A 62 7.09 3.62 4.00
C ILE A 62 7.84 2.32 4.30
N GLU A 63 7.41 1.59 5.34
CA GLU A 63 8.00 0.31 5.77
C GLU A 63 6.95 -0.78 5.99
#